data_AF-A0A1L5F6C8-F1
#
_entry.id   AF-A0A1L5F6C8-F1
#
_cell.length_a   1.000
_cell.length_b   1.000
_cell.length_c   1.000
_cell.angle_alpha   90.00
_cell.angle_beta   90.00
_cell.angle_gamma   90.00
#
_symmetry.space_group_name_H-M   'P 1'
#
loop_
_entity.id
_entity.type
_entity.pdbx_description
1 polymer ?
#
loop_
_entity_poly.entity_id
_entity_poly.type
_entity_poly.pdbx_seq_one_letter_code
_entity_poly.pdbx_strand_id
1 'polypeptide(L)'
;MILMNEEDMVNGNTVLQPEYRPYIETEEKKYGSKNTGKDKKNRIKVKKKLKIIRNIGLAFIVGVILVYRYSVIYNMQTELNSVEMSIDNVGRENENLKVDLVKYNNLQYIENTAVNKLHMIVSDTGKAVYVNIDKKTVKTQEDVDEIKTQKGILNKLKQLIWR
;
A
#
# COMPACT_ATOMS: atom_id res chain seq x y z
N MET A 1 -75.53 2.24 -51.38
CA MET A 1 -76.85 1.59 -51.22
C MET A 1 -76.69 0.17 -51.74
N ILE A 2 -76.76 -0.83 -50.86
CA ILE A 2 -76.66 -2.25 -51.25
C ILE A 2 -78.10 -2.74 -51.39
N LEU A 3 -78.51 -3.09 -52.61
CA LEU A 3 -79.81 -3.67 -52.91
C LEU A 3 -79.77 -5.14 -52.48
N MET A 4 -80.37 -5.46 -51.34
CA MET A 4 -80.59 -6.85 -50.92
C MET A 4 -81.96 -7.29 -51.46
N ASN A 5 -81.98 -8.45 -52.09
CA ASN A 5 -83.17 -9.01 -52.73
C ASN A 5 -84.12 -9.57 -51.65
N GLU A 6 -85.40 -9.21 -51.71
CA GLU A 6 -86.39 -9.48 -50.65
C GLU A 6 -86.69 -10.98 -50.46
N GLU A 7 -86.33 -11.80 -51.46
CA GLU A 7 -86.52 -13.25 -51.47
C GLU A 7 -85.52 -14.02 -50.59
N ASP A 8 -84.39 -13.41 -50.21
CA ASP A 8 -83.36 -14.03 -49.34
C ASP A 8 -83.50 -13.62 -47.86
N MET A 9 -84.57 -12.90 -47.52
CA MET A 9 -84.80 -12.42 -46.15
C MET A 9 -85.53 -13.49 -45.31
N VAL A 10 -84.76 -14.39 -44.69
CA VAL A 10 -85.29 -15.39 -43.75
C VAL A 10 -85.75 -14.71 -42.47
N ASN A 11 -87.04 -14.36 -42.43
CA ASN A 11 -87.67 -13.73 -41.27
C ASN A 11 -88.33 -14.82 -40.40
N GLY A 12 -87.53 -15.46 -39.55
CA GLY A 12 -87.99 -16.54 -38.67
C GLY A 12 -87.03 -16.81 -37.52
N ASN A 13 -87.59 -17.28 -36.39
CA ASN A 13 -86.83 -17.75 -35.23
C ASN A 13 -86.29 -19.17 -35.49
N THR A 14 -85.25 -19.30 -36.31
CA THR A 14 -84.60 -20.58 -36.62
C THR A 14 -83.34 -20.82 -35.79
N VAL A 15 -83.32 -20.36 -34.54
CA VAL A 15 -82.22 -20.67 -33.62
C VAL A 15 -82.56 -21.95 -32.88
N LEU A 16 -81.75 -23.00 -33.09
CA LEU A 16 -81.85 -24.26 -32.35
C LEU A 16 -81.78 -23.97 -30.84
N GLN A 17 -82.71 -24.53 -30.07
CA GLN A 17 -82.77 -24.36 -28.62
C GLN A 17 -81.42 -24.80 -28.00
N PRO A 18 -80.72 -23.93 -27.25
CA PRO A 18 -79.44 -24.30 -26.68
C PRO A 18 -79.65 -25.39 -25.63
N GLU A 19 -79.06 -26.57 -25.85
CA GLU A 19 -79.05 -27.63 -24.84
C GLU A 19 -78.25 -27.18 -23.62
N TYR A 20 -78.90 -27.23 -22.46
CA TYR A 20 -78.25 -26.93 -21.19
C TYR A 20 -77.20 -28.00 -20.88
N ARG A 21 -75.93 -27.59 -20.85
CA ARG A 21 -74.84 -28.42 -20.33
C ARG A 21 -74.61 -28.03 -18.87
N PRO A 22 -74.89 -28.92 -17.89
CA PRO A 22 -74.57 -28.61 -16.51
C PRO A 22 -73.07 -28.37 -16.37
N TYR A 23 -72.72 -27.29 -15.70
CA TYR A 23 -71.32 -27.02 -15.33
C TYR A 23 -70.86 -28.12 -14.37
N ILE A 24 -70.09 -29.08 -14.88
CA ILE A 24 -69.38 -30.05 -14.05
C ILE A 24 -68.13 -29.34 -13.56
N GLU A 25 -68.14 -28.95 -12.28
CA GLU A 25 -66.94 -28.49 -11.60
C GLU A 25 -65.97 -29.68 -11.50
N THR A 26 -65.08 -29.84 -12.48
CA THR A 26 -63.99 -30.84 -12.42
C THR A 26 -63.24 -30.66 -11.12
N GLU A 27 -63.24 -31.71 -10.29
CA GLU A 27 -62.66 -31.72 -8.93
C GLU A 27 -61.18 -31.29 -8.90
N GLU A 28 -60.50 -31.31 -10.05
CA GLU A 28 -59.14 -30.81 -10.24
C GLU A 28 -58.92 -29.37 -9.72
N LYS A 29 -59.93 -28.50 -9.77
CA LYS A 29 -59.79 -27.12 -9.27
C LYS A 29 -59.79 -26.99 -7.75
N LYS A 30 -60.26 -28.01 -7.00
CA LYS A 30 -60.29 -27.95 -5.52
C LYS A 30 -58.97 -28.37 -4.87
N TYR A 31 -58.09 -29.07 -5.60
CA TYR A 31 -56.80 -29.53 -5.07
C TYR A 31 -55.63 -28.54 -5.33
N GLY A 32 -55.74 -27.64 -6.31
CA GLY A 32 -54.68 -26.66 -6.63
C GLY A 32 -54.52 -25.49 -5.66
N SER A 33 -55.52 -25.18 -4.84
CA SER A 33 -55.55 -23.95 -4.02
C SER A 33 -55.10 -24.14 -2.56
N LYS A 34 -55.12 -25.36 -2.02
CA LYS A 34 -54.81 -25.58 -0.59
C LYS A 34 -53.32 -25.46 -0.23
N ASN A 35 -52.41 -25.60 -1.19
CA ASN A 35 -50.96 -25.57 -0.94
C ASN A 35 -50.33 -24.18 -1.13
N THR A 36 -50.90 -23.31 -1.96
CA THR A 36 -50.34 -21.98 -2.24
C THR A 36 -50.34 -21.04 -1.03
N GLY A 37 -51.30 -21.20 -0.11
CA GLY A 37 -51.37 -20.43 1.13
C GLY A 37 -50.26 -20.77 2.14
N LYS A 38 -49.84 -22.05 2.21
CA LYS A 38 -48.75 -22.51 3.10
C LYS A 38 -47.40 -21.98 2.62
N ASP A 39 -47.14 -22.02 1.32
CA ASP A 39 -45.92 -21.47 0.74
C ASP A 39 -45.84 -19.95 0.87
N LYS A 40 -46.95 -19.23 0.69
CA LYS A 40 -46.99 -17.77 0.88
C LYS A 40 -46.71 -17.40 2.35
N LYS A 41 -47.27 -18.14 3.31
CA LYS A 41 -47.03 -17.94 4.75
C LYS A 41 -45.57 -18.24 5.13
N ASN A 42 -44.98 -19.30 4.56
CA ASN A 42 -43.58 -19.63 4.76
C ASN A 42 -42.65 -18.57 4.18
N ARG A 43 -42.88 -18.12 2.94
CA ARG A 43 -42.11 -17.03 2.29
C ARG A 43 -42.15 -15.73 3.10
N ILE A 44 -43.29 -15.38 3.71
CA ILE A 44 -43.40 -14.20 4.59
C ILE A 44 -42.55 -14.37 5.86
N LYS A 45 -42.55 -15.57 6.47
CA LYS A 45 -41.70 -15.88 7.62
C LYS A 45 -40.21 -15.81 7.28
N VAL A 46 -39.79 -16.36 6.13
CA VAL A 46 -38.39 -16.30 5.69
C VAL A 46 -37.96 -14.85 5.43
N LYS A 47 -38.80 -14.04 4.77
CA LYS A 47 -38.52 -12.61 4.53
C LYS A 47 -38.38 -11.81 5.83
N LYS A 48 -39.16 -12.13 6.88
CA LYS A 48 -39.01 -11.50 8.20
C LYS A 48 -37.70 -11.90 8.88
N LYS A 49 -37.33 -13.18 8.84
CA LYS A 49 -36.05 -13.67 9.39
C LYS A 49 -34.84 -13.07 8.65
N LEU A 50 -34.93 -12.94 7.32
CA LEU A 50 -33.88 -12.35 6.49
C LEU A 50 -33.69 -10.85 6.79
N LYS A 51 -34.77 -10.10 7.07
CA LYS A 51 -34.65 -8.70 7.53
C LYS A 51 -33.87 -8.59 8.84
N ILE A 52 -34.11 -9.49 9.79
CA ILE A 52 -33.42 -9.50 11.09
C ILE A 52 -31.94 -9.84 10.91
N ILE A 53 -31.64 -10.88 10.13
CA ILE A 53 -30.26 -11.26 9.77
C ILE A 53 -29.52 -10.13 9.03
N ARG A 54 -30.20 -9.41 8.14
CA ARG A 54 -29.62 -8.25 7.46
C ARG A 54 -29.29 -7.13 8.44
N ASN A 55 -30.17 -6.84 9.40
CA ASN A 55 -29.91 -5.82 10.42
C ASN A 55 -28.75 -6.22 11.34
N ILE A 56 -28.65 -7.49 11.72
CA ILE A 56 -27.51 -8.03 12.49
C ILE A 56 -26.22 -7.91 11.68
N GLY A 57 -26.25 -8.25 10.39
CA GLY A 57 -25.11 -8.08 9.49
C GLY A 57 -24.67 -6.62 9.36
N LEU A 58 -25.62 -5.68 9.26
CA LEU A 58 -25.32 -4.24 9.28
C LEU A 58 -24.65 -3.80 10.58
N ALA A 59 -25.15 -4.23 11.74
CA ALA A 59 -24.54 -3.92 13.02
C ALA A 59 -23.13 -4.53 13.14
N PHE A 60 -22.93 -5.75 12.63
CA PHE A 60 -21.63 -6.41 12.60
C PHE A 60 -20.62 -5.65 11.72
N ILE A 61 -21.03 -5.20 10.53
CA ILE A 61 -20.19 -4.40 9.63
C ILE A 61 -19.74 -3.11 10.32
N VAL A 62 -20.64 -2.42 11.03
CA VAL A 62 -20.28 -1.22 11.80
C VAL A 62 -19.24 -1.56 12.88
N GLY A 63 -19.41 -2.68 13.60
CA GLY A 63 -18.43 -3.14 14.58
C GLY A 63 -17.05 -3.43 13.97
N VAL A 64 -17.01 -4.12 12.84
CA VAL A 64 -15.76 -4.42 12.11
C VAL A 64 -15.09 -3.13 11.63
N ILE A 65 -15.85 -2.17 11.10
CA ILE A 65 -15.33 -0.87 10.66
C ILE A 65 -14.70 -0.11 11.83
N LEU A 66 -15.32 -0.14 13.02
CA LEU A 66 -14.75 0.50 14.21
C LEU A 66 -13.42 -0.14 14.58
N VAL A 67 -13.36 -1.47 14.73
CA VAL A 67 -12.12 -2.17 15.07
C VAL A 67 -11.03 -1.92 14.04
N TYR A 68 -11.37 -1.95 12.75
CA TYR A 68 -10.43 -1.62 11.67
C TYR A 68 -9.87 -0.20 11.83
N ARG A 69 -10.73 0.81 12.05
CA ARG A 69 -10.28 2.18 12.27
C ARG A 69 -9.37 2.33 13.48
N TYR A 70 -9.70 1.67 14.59
CA TYR A 70 -8.83 1.64 15.77
C TYR A 70 -7.48 1.00 15.48
N SER A 71 -7.45 -0.10 14.73
CA SER A 71 -6.20 -0.74 14.33
C SER A 71 -5.34 0.14 13.43
N VAL A 72 -5.94 0.91 12.52
CA VAL A 72 -5.21 1.89 11.69
C VAL A 72 -4.60 2.99 12.55
N ILE A 73 -5.36 3.54 13.50
CA ILE A 73 -4.84 4.58 14.42
C ILE A 73 -3.68 4.04 15.24
N TYR A 74 -3.81 2.81 15.75
CA TYR A 74 -2.75 2.17 16.51
C TYR A 74 -1.48 1.99 15.68
N ASN A 75 -1.60 1.54 14.43
CA ASN A 75 -0.46 1.42 13.52
C ASN A 75 0.20 2.76 13.21
N MET A 76 -0.60 3.82 13.02
CA MET A 76 -0.05 5.17 12.83
C MET A 76 0.69 5.64 14.08
N GLN A 77 0.19 5.33 15.28
CA GLN A 77 0.83 5.68 16.53
C GLN A 77 2.15 4.92 16.74
N THR A 78 2.21 3.63 16.40
CA THR A 78 3.45 2.86 16.47
C THR A 78 4.47 3.33 15.43
N GLU A 79 4.05 3.69 14.22
CA GLU A 79 4.92 4.28 13.21
C GLU A 79 5.50 5.62 13.71
N LEU A 80 4.66 6.53 14.21
CA LEU A 80 5.12 7.80 14.79
C LEU A 80 6.13 7.60 15.92
N ASN A 81 5.87 6.66 16.83
CA ASN A 81 6.79 6.38 17.94
C ASN A 81 8.13 5.81 17.44
N SER A 82 8.11 4.99 16.39
CA SER A 82 9.34 4.47 15.78
C SER A 82 10.17 5.57 15.10
N VAL A 83 9.50 6.52 14.44
CA VAL A 83 10.14 7.69 13.83
C VAL A 83 10.73 8.59 14.91
N GLU A 84 10.00 8.86 15.98
CA GLU A 84 10.49 9.64 17.13
C GLU A 84 11.73 9.01 17.77
N MET A 85 11.70 7.70 17.99
CA MET A 85 12.86 6.95 18.49
C MET A 85 14.05 7.01 17.52
N SER A 86 13.80 6.99 16.22
CA SER A 86 14.85 7.13 15.21
C SER A 86 15.48 8.52 15.25
N ILE A 87 14.67 9.56 15.42
CA ILE A 87 15.13 10.94 15.56
C ILE A 87 15.99 11.10 16.82
N ASP A 88 15.54 10.56 17.96
CA ASP A 88 16.31 10.60 19.21
C ASP A 88 17.65 9.89 19.06
N ASN A 89 17.66 8.69 18.47
CA ASN A 89 18.90 7.95 18.20
C ASN A 89 19.88 8.75 17.33
N VAL A 90 19.40 9.36 16.24
CA VAL A 90 20.24 10.20 15.37
C VAL A 90 20.74 11.45 16.10
N GLY A 91 19.91 12.03 16.99
CA GLY A 91 20.32 13.14 17.85
C GLY A 91 21.47 12.74 18.77
N ARG A 92 21.32 11.61 19.47
CA ARG A 92 22.35 11.05 20.36
C ARG A 92 23.63 10.69 19.62
N GLU A 93 23.53 10.14 18.42
CA GLU A 93 24.69 9.83 17.59
C GLU A 93 25.44 11.11 17.17
N ASN A 94 24.72 12.16 16.77
CA ASN A 94 25.31 13.46 16.48
C ASN A 94 25.99 14.09 17.70
N GLU A 95 25.36 14.01 18.88
CA GLU A 95 25.97 14.49 20.12
C GLU A 95 27.25 13.73 20.46
N ASN A 96 27.24 12.40 20.33
CA ASN A 96 28.43 11.58 20.53
C ASN A 96 29.55 11.94 19.55
N LEU A 97 29.24 12.09 18.26
CA LEU A 97 30.22 12.50 17.25
C LEU A 97 30.80 13.88 17.56
N LYS A 98 29.98 14.82 18.06
CA LYS A 98 30.45 16.14 18.48
C LYS A 98 31.40 16.05 19.67
N VAL A 99 31.09 15.21 20.65
CA VAL A 99 31.97 14.94 21.80
C VAL A 99 33.28 14.31 21.36
N ASP A 100 33.22 13.32 20.45
CA ASP A 100 34.41 12.69 19.89
C ASP A 100 35.26 13.69 19.10
N LEU A 101 34.65 14.60 18.34
CA LEU A 101 35.38 15.64 17.62
C LEU A 101 36.13 16.56 18.58
N VAL A 102 35.51 16.93 19.70
CA VAL A 102 36.17 17.72 20.76
C VAL A 102 37.33 16.94 21.39
N LYS A 103 37.18 15.63 21.59
CA LYS A 103 38.24 14.76 22.09
C LYS A 103 39.44 14.71 21.13
N TYR A 104 39.21 14.66 19.82
CA TYR A 104 40.29 14.73 18.83
C TYR A 104 40.92 16.13 18.71
N ASN A 105 40.20 17.19 19.08
CA ASN A 105 40.76 18.53 19.19
C ASN A 105 41.61 18.73 20.47
N ASN A 106 41.68 17.74 21.36
CA ASN A 106 42.54 17.79 22.53
C ASN A 106 43.96 17.33 22.16
N LEU A 107 44.91 18.27 22.21
CA LEU A 107 46.32 18.01 21.91
C LEU A 107 46.91 16.86 22.74
N GLN A 108 46.53 16.74 24.00
CA GLN A 108 46.99 15.67 24.89
C GLN A 108 46.49 14.29 24.45
N TYR A 109 45.29 14.22 23.85
CA TYR A 109 44.77 12.98 23.29
C TYR A 109 45.51 12.59 22.00
N ILE A 110 45.85 13.56 21.16
CA ILE A 110 46.67 13.36 19.95
C ILE A 110 48.06 12.85 20.34
N GLU A 111 48.72 13.51 21.30
CA GLU A 111 50.06 13.14 21.76
C GLU A 111 50.09 11.74 22.38
N ASN A 112 49.12 11.42 23.25
CA ASN A 112 48.99 10.09 23.83
C ASN A 112 48.78 9.02 22.76
N THR A 113 47.92 9.28 21.77
CA THR A 113 47.68 8.36 20.65
C THR A 113 48.94 8.18 19.80
N ALA A 114 49.65 9.26 19.49
CA ALA A 114 50.88 9.24 18.71
C ALA A 114 51.98 8.42 19.42
N VAL A 115 52.19 8.66 20.71
CA VAL A 115 53.25 7.99 21.48
C VAL A 115 52.89 6.54 21.78
N ASN A 116 51.68 6.28 22.29
CA ASN A 116 51.33 4.95 22.81
C ASN A 116 50.77 3.99 21.75
N LYS A 117 50.08 4.49 20.72
CA LYS A 117 49.53 3.62 19.66
C LYS A 117 50.37 3.60 18.39
N LEU A 118 50.92 4.75 18.00
CA LEU A 118 51.72 4.88 16.77
C LEU A 118 53.23 4.80 17.04
N HIS A 119 53.63 4.64 18.30
CA HIS A 119 55.04 4.58 18.73
C HIS A 119 55.88 5.78 18.22
N MET A 120 55.24 6.94 18.04
CA MET A 120 55.94 8.17 17.71
C MET A 120 56.78 8.63 18.91
N ILE A 121 57.98 9.10 18.62
CA ILE A 121 58.90 9.61 19.64
C ILE A 121 58.74 11.13 19.69
N VAL A 122 58.46 11.68 20.87
CA VAL A 122 58.44 13.14 21.08
C VAL A 122 59.84 13.68 20.84
N SER A 123 59.97 14.63 19.92
CA SER A 123 61.25 15.23 19.56
C SER A 123 61.82 16.02 20.73
N ASP A 124 63.06 15.71 21.11
CA ASP A 124 63.83 16.47 22.09
C ASP A 124 64.18 17.85 21.51
N THR A 125 63.63 18.93 22.11
CA THR A 125 63.84 20.32 21.67
C THR A 125 65.32 20.73 21.77
N GLY A 126 66.13 20.03 22.56
CA GLY A 126 67.58 20.24 22.65
C GLY A 126 68.38 19.74 21.44
N LYS A 127 67.77 18.93 20.55
CA LYS A 127 68.40 18.35 19.35
C LYS A 127 67.84 18.91 18.04
N ALA A 128 67.12 20.03 18.11
CA ALA A 128 66.54 20.68 16.93
C ALA A 128 67.66 21.22 16.02
N VAL A 129 67.80 20.66 14.81
CA VAL A 129 68.73 21.15 13.78
C VAL A 129 67.97 22.09 12.86
N TYR A 130 68.27 23.37 12.92
CA TYR A 130 67.72 24.38 12.01
C TYR A 130 68.55 24.39 10.72
N VAL A 131 67.95 23.94 9.62
CA VAL A 131 68.59 24.00 8.30
C VAL A 131 68.06 25.22 7.55
N ASN A 132 68.97 26.08 7.12
CA ASN A 132 68.63 27.21 6.27
C ASN A 132 68.51 26.74 4.80
N ILE A 133 67.32 26.88 4.21
CA ILE A 133 66.96 26.37 2.87
C ILE A 133 67.40 27.33 1.76
N ASP A 134 68.18 28.38 2.08
CA ASP A 134 68.68 29.37 1.12
C ASP A 134 69.70 28.79 0.09
N LYS A 135 70.06 27.51 0.19
CA LYS A 135 70.95 26.84 -0.78
C LYS A 135 70.15 26.21 -1.91
N LYS A 136 70.26 26.83 -3.10
CA LYS A 136 69.72 26.43 -4.41
C LYS A 136 70.26 25.09 -4.97
N THR A 137 70.64 24.15 -4.11
CA THR A 137 71.31 22.87 -4.46
C THR A 137 70.68 21.66 -3.77
N VAL A 138 69.39 21.72 -3.43
CA VAL A 138 68.61 20.48 -3.37
C VAL A 138 68.31 20.12 -4.81
N LYS A 139 69.05 19.17 -5.39
CA LYS A 139 68.57 18.49 -6.59
C LYS A 139 67.36 17.68 -6.13
N THR A 140 66.17 18.25 -6.32
CA THR A 140 64.92 17.50 -6.27
C THR A 140 65.10 16.34 -7.26
N GLN A 141 65.28 15.13 -6.75
CA GLN A 141 64.88 13.97 -7.53
C GLN A 141 63.37 14.06 -7.60
N GLU A 142 62.88 14.61 -8.70
CA GLU A 142 61.52 14.32 -9.15
C GLU A 142 61.51 12.82 -9.43
N ASP A 143 61.20 12.01 -8.42
CA ASP A 143 60.52 10.75 -8.67
C ASP A 143 59.17 11.17 -9.26
N VAL A 144 59.16 11.31 -10.58
CA VAL A 144 57.96 11.24 -11.38
C VAL A 144 57.47 9.81 -11.21
N ASP A 145 56.74 9.56 -10.13
CA ASP A 145 55.71 8.54 -10.14
C ASP A 145 54.75 8.95 -11.25
N GLU A 146 55.04 8.48 -12.48
CA GLU A 146 54.08 8.41 -13.55
C GLU A 146 52.92 7.59 -13.00
N ILE A 147 51.91 8.27 -12.46
CA ILE A 147 50.57 7.74 -12.39
C ILE A 147 50.21 7.45 -13.84
N LYS A 148 50.44 6.21 -14.29
CA LYS A 148 49.94 5.64 -15.54
C LYS A 148 48.42 5.69 -15.47
N THR A 149 47.88 6.87 -15.72
CA THR A 149 46.46 7.11 -15.86
C THR A 149 46.06 6.31 -17.07
N GLN A 150 45.23 5.29 -16.85
CA GLN A 150 44.73 4.39 -17.87
C GLN A 150 43.82 5.16 -18.84
N LYS A 151 44.44 5.92 -19.76
CA LYS A 151 43.80 6.63 -20.88
C LYS A 151 42.92 5.68 -21.71
N GLY A 152 43.21 4.38 -21.71
CA GLY A 152 42.41 3.36 -22.38
C GLY A 152 41.00 3.13 -21.78
N ILE A 153 40.83 3.24 -20.45
CA ILE A 153 39.52 2.96 -19.82
C ILE A 153 38.58 4.17 -19.95
N LEU A 154 39.10 5.39 -19.79
CA LEU A 154 38.31 6.60 -19.97
C LEU A 154 37.85 6.80 -21.42
N ASN A 155 38.69 6.44 -22.41
CA ASN A 155 38.28 6.48 -23.83
C ASN A 155 37.17 5.45 -24.14
N LYS A 156 37.19 4.27 -23.52
CA LYS A 156 36.11 3.28 -23.68
C LYS A 156 34.79 3.75 -23.06
N LEU A 157 34.84 4.40 -21.89
CA LEU A 157 33.65 4.98 -21.26
C LEU A 157 33.04 6.13 -22.09
N LYS A 158 33.88 7.02 -22.64
CA LYS A 158 33.40 8.09 -23.52
C LYS A 158 32.69 7.58 -24.78
N GLN A 159 33.19 6.50 -25.37
CA GLN A 159 32.59 5.91 -26.57
C GLN A 159 31.24 5.22 -26.29
N LEU A 160 31.01 4.76 -25.05
CA LEU A 160 29.75 4.12 -24.64
C LEU A 160 28.65 5.14 -24.32
N ILE A 161 29.01 6.33 -23.82
CA ILE A 161 28.07 7.39 -23.47
C ILE A 161 27.57 8.16 -24.71
N TRP A 162 28.34 8.15 -25.79
CA TRP A 162 28.03 8.83 -27.05
C TRP A 162 27.56 7.89 -28.17
N ARG A 163 26.97 6.74 -27.81
CA ARG A 163 26.26 5.86 -28.73
C ARG A 163 24.81 5.66 -28.32
#